data_AF-A0A166BI06-F1
#
_entry.id   AF-A0A166BI06-F1
#
_cell.length_a   1.000
_cell.length_b   1.000
_cell.length_c   1.000
_cell.angle_alpha   90.00
_cell.angle_beta   90.00
_cell.angle_gamma   90.00
#
_symmetry.space_group_name_H-M   'P 1'
#
loop_
_entity.id
_entity.type
_entity.pdbx_description
1 polymer ?
#
loop_
_entity_poly.entity_id
_entity_poly.type
_entity_poly.pdbx_seq_one_letter_code
_entity_poly.pdbx_strand_id
1 'polypeptide(L)' 'PVNVAVMTTLLHYTMGGLEIDAKSRVLFTTQHHIPGHFAAGEVVGGVHTTNRLGGSRDLAA' A
#
# COMPACT_ATOMS: atom_id res chain seq x y z
N PRO A 1 38.98 -5.87 0.00
CA PRO A 1 38.16 -7.10 0.14
C PRO A 1 36.94 -7.04 -0.77
N VAL A 2 36.68 -8.11 -1.54
CA VAL A 2 35.48 -8.23 -2.37
C VAL A 2 34.45 -9.03 -1.60
N ASN A 3 33.23 -8.52 -1.51
CA ASN A 3 32.11 -9.19 -0.85
C ASN A 3 31.13 -9.70 -1.92
N VAL A 4 30.66 -10.94 -1.75
CA VAL A 4 29.67 -11.57 -2.63
C VAL A 4 28.54 -12.15 -1.78
N ALA A 5 27.30 -11.96 -2.23
CA ALA A 5 26.11 -12.54 -1.62
C ALA A 5 25.16 -13.07 -2.70
N VAL A 6 24.49 -14.19 -2.41
CA VAL A 6 23.43 -14.75 -3.27
C VAL A 6 22.10 -14.15 -2.83
N MET A 7 21.33 -13.62 -3.77
CA MET A 7 20.04 -12.98 -3.52
C MET A 7 18.95 -13.65 -4.35
N THR A 8 17.74 -13.73 -3.79
CA THR A 8 16.53 -14.17 -4.49
C THR A 8 15.38 -13.22 -4.21
N THR A 9 14.45 -13.10 -5.15
CA THR A 9 13.22 -12.32 -4.98
C THR A 9 12.25 -13.06 -4.07
N LEU A 10 11.56 -12.30 -3.21
CA LEU A 10 10.48 -12.78 -2.35
C LEU A 10 9.30 -11.81 -2.46
N LEU A 11 8.09 -12.29 -2.14
CA LEU A 11 6.91 -11.42 -2.04
C LEU A 11 7.21 -10.35 -0.98
N HIS A 12 7.20 -9.08 -1.39
CA HIS A 12 7.70 -7.98 -0.57
C HIS A 12 6.62 -6.93 -0.24
N TYR A 13 5.60 -6.79 -1.08
CA TYR A 13 4.54 -5.80 -0.88
C TYR A 13 3.27 -6.17 -1.66
N THR A 14 2.10 -5.94 -1.07
CA THR A 14 0.81 -6.03 -1.77
C THR A 14 0.31 -4.65 -2.17
N MET A 15 0.14 -4.44 -3.48
CA MET A 15 -0.30 -3.15 -4.05
C MET A 15 -1.82 -2.90 -3.94
N GLY A 16 -2.59 -3.97 -3.73
CA GLY A 16 -4.02 -3.91 -3.49
C GLY A 16 -4.35 -3.65 -2.03
N GLY A 17 -5.63 -3.46 -1.73
CA GLY A 17 -6.10 -3.19 -0.37
C GLY A 17 -7.46 -2.49 -0.38
N LEU A 18 -7.84 -1.96 0.78
CA LEU A 18 -9.05 -1.17 0.93
C LEU A 18 -8.96 0.12 0.11
N GLU A 19 -10.04 0.46 -0.57
CA GLU A 19 -10.16 1.74 -1.25
C GLU A 19 -10.50 2.82 -0.22
N ILE A 20 -9.74 3.92 -0.25
CA ILE A 20 -9.94 5.06 0.62
C ILE A 20 -10.04 6.34 -0.20
N ASP A 21 -10.68 7.36 0.36
CA ASP A 21 -10.55 8.72 -0.16
C ASP A 21 -9.32 9.45 0.41
N ALA A 22 -9.12 10.70 -0.03
CA ALA A 22 -8.01 11.55 0.42
C ALA A 22 -8.03 11.92 1.92
N LYS A 23 -9.07 11.51 2.67
CA LYS A 23 -9.18 11.67 4.13
C LYS A 23 -9.05 10.32 4.86
N SER A 24 -8.54 9.30 4.17
CA SER A 24 -8.36 7.94 4.71
C SER A 24 -9.65 7.24 5.10
N ARG A 25 -10.81 7.69 4.58
CA ARG A 25 -12.11 7.06 4.85
C ARG A 25 -12.30 5.87 3.93
N VAL A 26 -12.67 4.72 4.49
CA VAL A 26 -12.92 3.50 3.72
C VAL A 26 -14.17 3.66 2.87
N LEU A 27 -14.10 3.23 1.61
CA LEU A 27 -15.21 3.27 0.66
C LEU A 27 -15.89 1.90 0.52
N PHE A 28 -17.22 1.91 0.37
CA PHE A 28 -17.98 0.79 -0.16
C PHE A 28 -17.69 0.63 -1.66
N THR A 29 -18.05 -0.54 -2.21
CA THR A 29 -18.01 -0.78 -3.66
C THR A 29 -18.90 0.18 -4.47
N THR A 30 -19.84 0.85 -3.81
CA THR A 30 -20.71 1.90 -4.36
C THR A 30 -20.10 3.31 -4.29
N GLN A 31 -18.83 3.44 -3.89
CA GLN A 31 -18.10 4.72 -3.77
C GLN A 31 -18.64 5.66 -2.66
N HIS A 32 -19.44 5.14 -1.73
CA HIS A 32 -19.85 5.85 -0.52
C HIS A 32 -18.93 5.50 0.66
N HIS A 33 -18.67 6.45 1.55
CA HIS A 33 -17.83 6.20 2.72
C HIS A 33 -18.57 5.36 3.77
N ILE A 34 -17.83 4.50 4.45
CA ILE A 34 -18.31 3.76 5.63
C ILE A 34 -18.10 4.64 6.87
N PRO A 35 -19.17 5.08 7.57
CA PRO A 35 -19.01 5.94 8.74
C PRO A 35 -18.15 5.29 9.84
N GLY A 36 -17.21 6.06 10.39
CA GLY A 36 -16.33 5.62 11.47
C GLY A 36 -15.18 4.70 11.07
N HIS A 37 -15.04 4.33 9.80
CA HIS A 37 -14.00 3.42 9.33
C HIS A 37 -12.94 4.16 8.52
N PHE A 38 -11.69 3.99 8.95
CA PHE A 38 -10.51 4.57 8.33
C PHE A 38 -9.46 3.48 8.13
N ALA A 39 -8.67 3.60 7.06
CA ALA A 39 -7.58 2.68 6.77
C ALA A 39 -6.35 3.45 6.29
N ALA A 40 -5.17 2.97 6.65
CA ALA A 40 -3.88 3.55 6.29
C ALA A 40 -2.81 2.43 6.24
N GLY A 41 -1.74 2.66 5.51
CA GLY A 41 -0.61 1.76 5.33
C GLY A 41 -0.79 0.76 4.18
N GLU A 42 -0.09 -0.36 4.25
CA GLU A 42 -0.10 -1.42 3.22
C GLU A 42 -1.46 -2.12 3.05
N VAL A 43 -2.37 -1.95 4.02
CA VAL A 43 -3.75 -2.46 3.93
C VAL A 43 -4.59 -1.68 2.91
N VAL A 44 -4.13 -0.51 2.47
CA VAL A 44 -4.83 0.37 1.53
C VAL A 44 -4.32 0.13 0.11
N GLY A 45 -5.25 0.01 -0.83
CA GLY A 45 -4.96 -0.13 -2.25
C GLY A 45 -4.91 1.22 -2.98
N GLY A 46 -4.27 1.25 -4.15
CA GLY A 46 -4.34 2.40 -5.08
C GLY A 46 -3.42 3.58 -4.76
N VAL A 47 -2.78 3.60 -3.59
CA VAL A 47 -1.75 4.61 -3.20
C VAL A 47 -0.46 4.42 -4.02
N HIS A 48 -0.14 3.16 -4.31
CA HIS A 48 0.90 2.80 -5.24
C HIS A 48 0.21 2.06 -6.38
N THR A 49 0.44 2.48 -7.62
CA THR A 49 -0.22 1.94 -8.80
C THR A 49 0.29 0.54 -9.12
N THR A 50 1.18 0.38 -10.11
CA THR A 50 1.67 -0.94 -10.56
C THR A 50 3.07 -1.27 -10.04
N ASN A 51 3.78 -0.32 -9.44
CA ASN A 51 5.09 -0.54 -8.84
C ASN A 51 5.30 0.39 -7.65
N ARG A 52 5.70 -0.16 -6.51
CA ARG A 52 6.16 0.61 -5.35
C ARG A 52 7.63 0.93 -5.52
N LEU A 53 8.00 2.22 -5.50
CA LEU A 53 9.39 2.64 -5.54
C LEU A 53 10.06 2.35 -4.18
N GLY A 54 11.33 1.95 -4.19
CA GLY A 54 12.09 1.71 -2.96
C GLY A 54 12.15 3.00 -2.14
N GLY A 55 11.65 2.96 -0.90
CA GLY A 55 11.53 4.13 -0.01
C GLY A 55 10.10 4.69 0.10
N SER A 56 9.16 4.34 -0.78
CA SER A 56 7.76 4.80 -0.68
C SER A 56 6.95 4.12 0.43
N ARG A 57 7.61 3.40 1.35
CA ARG A 57 6.94 2.70 2.46
C ARG A 57 6.25 3.64 3.42
N ASP A 58 6.78 4.85 3.55
CA ASP A 58 6.31 5.85 4.52
C ASP A 58 5.20 6.75 3.97
N LEU A 59 4.92 6.71 2.65
CA LEU A 59 3.89 7.57 2.02
C LEU A 59 2.47 6.97 2.04
N ALA A 60 2.32 5.76 2.61
CA ALA A 60 1.02 5.11 2.74
C ALA A 60 0.39 5.27 4.13
N ALA A 61 1.10 5.84 5.13
CA ALA A 61 0.60 6.02 6.49
C ALA A 61 -0.25 7.30 6.66
#